data_AF-A0A529ZMK4-F1
#
_entry.id   AF-A0A529ZMK4-F1
#
_cell.length_a   1.000
_cell.length_b   1.000
_cell.length_c   1.000
_cell.angle_alpha   90.00
_cell.angle_beta   90.00
_cell.angle_gamma   90.00
#
_symmetry.space_group_name_H-M   'P 1'
#
loop_
_entity.id
_entity.type
_entity.pdbx_description
1 polymer ?
#
loop_
_entity_poly.entity_id
_entity_poly.type
_entity_poly.pdbx_seq_one_letter_code
_entity_poly.pdbx_strand_id
1 'polypeptide(L)'
;VILETASGKQAVISNSRRATYGYDQRIEVHGSKGMVAAENQRPVSIELANDKGYTRPPLHDFFMTRYIDAYANEIAAFIAAATAGKMAAPSGKDGLIALKLADAALESVKTGKTVRVD
;
A
#
# COMPACT_ATOMS: atom_id res chain seq x y z
N VAL A 1 -1.67 3.76 12.23
CA VAL A 1 -2.04 5.17 12.01
C VAL A 1 -3.50 5.24 11.57
N ILE A 2 -4.26 6.21 12.05
CA ILE A 2 -5.62 6.50 11.58
C ILE A 2 -5.58 7.89 10.94
N LEU A 3 -6.15 8.02 9.74
CA LEU A 3 -6.27 9.27 9.00
C LEU A 3 -7.75 9.60 8.82
N GLU A 4 -8.09 10.88 8.81
CA GLU A 4 -9.43 11.37 8.51
C GLU A 4 -9.37 12.46 7.44
N THR A 5 -10.19 12.32 6.40
CA THR A 5 -10.31 13.34 5.34
C THR A 5 -11.22 14.48 5.79
N ALA A 6 -11.16 15.64 5.12
CA ALA A 6 -12.11 16.74 5.33
C ALA A 6 -13.60 16.35 5.19
N SER A 7 -13.88 15.24 4.48
CA SER A 7 -15.23 14.70 4.30
C SER A 7 -15.63 13.63 5.33
N GLY A 8 -14.82 13.39 6.37
CA GLY A 8 -15.08 12.40 7.42
C GLY A 8 -14.72 10.95 7.05
N LYS A 9 -14.19 10.68 5.84
CA LYS A 9 -13.70 9.34 5.49
C LYS A 9 -12.47 8.99 6.30
N GLN A 10 -12.37 7.74 6.75
CA GLN A 10 -11.27 7.26 7.57
C GLN A 10 -10.40 6.26 6.81
N ALA A 11 -9.09 6.29 7.05
CA ALA A 11 -8.14 5.30 6.55
C ALA A 11 -7.25 4.80 7.69
N VAL A 12 -7.12 3.47 7.80
CA VAL A 12 -6.31 2.82 8.83
C VAL A 12 -5.11 2.15 8.17
N ILE A 13 -3.91 2.48 8.65
CA ILE A 13 -2.65 1.90 8.19
C ILE A 13 -2.03 1.13 9.36
N SER A 14 -1.74 -0.15 9.13
CA SER A 14 -1.01 -1.01 10.06
C SER A 14 0.30 -1.46 9.42
N ASN A 15 1.42 -1.28 10.12
CA ASN A 15 2.73 -1.68 9.64
C ASN A 15 3.46 -2.50 10.70
N SER A 16 4.18 -3.52 10.23
CA SER A 16 5.13 -4.28 11.01
C SER A 16 6.45 -4.35 10.25
N ARG A 17 7.57 -4.27 10.97
CA ARG A 17 8.91 -4.48 10.39
C ARG A 17 9.21 -5.94 10.06
N ARG A 18 8.42 -6.89 10.57
CA ARG A 18 8.64 -8.33 10.40
C ARG A 18 7.32 -9.06 10.18
N ALA A 19 7.28 -9.86 9.12
CA ALA A 19 6.27 -10.87 8.87
C ALA A 19 6.97 -12.16 8.41
N THR A 20 6.87 -13.24 9.19
CA THR A 20 7.53 -14.53 8.87
C THR A 20 6.96 -15.23 7.64
N TYR A 21 5.77 -14.80 7.20
CA TYR A 21 5.04 -15.37 6.07
C TYR A 21 5.24 -14.57 4.77
N GLY A 22 6.16 -13.60 4.77
CA GLY A 22 6.52 -12.79 3.61
C GLY A 22 5.86 -11.41 3.58
N TYR A 23 5.85 -10.79 2.40
CA TYR A 23 5.51 -9.39 2.19
C TYR A 23 3.99 -9.13 2.15
N ASP A 24 3.41 -8.83 3.32
CA ASP A 24 1.98 -8.55 3.51
C ASP A 24 1.61 -7.13 3.05
N GLN A 25 0.88 -7.01 1.95
CA GLN A 25 0.40 -5.77 1.36
C GLN A 25 -1.05 -5.97 0.89
N ARG A 26 -1.99 -5.51 1.71
CA ARG A 26 -3.43 -5.58 1.46
C ARG A 26 -4.02 -4.18 1.51
N ILE A 27 -5.06 -3.98 0.72
CA ILE A 27 -5.90 -2.78 0.76
C ILE A 27 -7.36 -3.20 0.75
N GLU A 28 -8.19 -2.46 1.47
CA GLU A 28 -9.64 -2.67 1.55
C GLU A 28 -10.32 -1.30 1.59
N VAL A 29 -11.42 -1.16 0.83
CA VAL A 29 -12.23 0.05 0.81
C VAL A 29 -13.69 -0.34 0.99
N HIS A 30 -14.27 0.05 2.11
CA HIS A 30 -15.69 -0.07 2.40
C HIS A 30 -16.43 1.22 2.02
N GLY A 31 -17.60 1.09 1.42
CA GLY A 31 -18.46 2.21 1.06
C GLY A 31 -19.94 1.84 1.12
N SER A 32 -20.80 2.84 0.84
CA SER A 32 -22.25 2.72 1.00
C SER A 32 -22.92 1.64 0.16
N LYS A 33 -22.25 1.11 -0.88
CA LYS A 33 -22.78 0.10 -1.80
C LYS A 33 -22.05 -1.24 -1.73
N GLY A 34 -21.08 -1.40 -0.83
CA GLY A 34 -20.30 -2.62 -0.72
C GLY A 34 -18.85 -2.38 -0.34
N MET A 35 -18.01 -3.37 -0.60
CA MET A 35 -16.59 -3.36 -0.27
C MET A 35 -15.78 -4.01 -1.38
N VAL A 36 -14.55 -3.53 -1.57
CA VAL A 36 -13.54 -4.13 -2.45
C VAL A 36 -12.24 -4.29 -1.69
N ALA A 37 -11.53 -5.38 -1.93
CA ALA A 37 -10.22 -5.64 -1.36
C ALA A 37 -9.26 -6.22 -2.40
N ALA A 38 -7.97 -5.93 -2.24
CA ALA A 38 -6.90 -6.61 -2.95
C ALA A 38 -6.15 -7.53 -1.98
N GLU A 39 -6.11 -8.81 -2.32
CA GLU A 39 -5.42 -9.83 -1.55
C GLU A 39 -3.91 -9.84 -1.81
N ASN A 40 -3.18 -10.55 -0.95
CA ASN A 40 -1.75 -10.74 -1.11
C ASN A 40 -1.42 -11.61 -2.34
N GLN A 41 -0.30 -11.30 -2.98
CA GLN A 41 0.24 -12.09 -4.09
C GLN A 41 1.26 -13.13 -3.58
N ARG A 42 1.28 -14.28 -4.24
CA ARG A 42 2.26 -15.35 -4.02
C ARG A 42 3.00 -15.59 -5.33
N PRO A 43 4.29 -15.96 -5.30
CA PRO A 43 5.02 -16.31 -6.51
C PRO A 43 4.42 -17.53 -7.21
N VAL A 44 3.79 -18.43 -6.45
CA VAL A 44 3.10 -19.62 -6.95
C VAL A 44 1.78 -19.80 -6.21
N SER A 45 0.69 -19.92 -6.98
CA SER A 45 -0.68 -20.10 -6.47
C SER A 45 -1.09 -21.57 -6.51
N ILE A 46 -0.51 -22.36 -5.61
CA ILE A 46 -0.88 -23.77 -5.40
C ILE A 46 -1.39 -23.99 -3.97
N GLU A 47 -2.08 -25.11 -3.77
CA GLU A 47 -2.55 -25.55 -2.46
C GLU A 47 -2.32 -27.06 -2.31
N LEU A 48 -1.78 -27.47 -1.18
CA LEU A 48 -1.58 -28.86 -0.80
C LEU A 48 -2.65 -29.27 0.22
N ALA A 49 -3.37 -30.35 -0.06
CA ALA A 49 -4.31 -30.98 0.88
C ALA A 49 -3.76 -32.34 1.33
N ASN A 50 -3.59 -32.54 2.65
CA ASN A 50 -3.15 -33.80 3.25
C ASN A 50 -3.76 -34.01 4.66
N ASP A 51 -3.25 -34.98 5.42
CA ASP A 51 -3.67 -35.30 6.79
C ASP A 51 -3.50 -34.14 7.79
N LYS A 52 -2.70 -33.12 7.44
CA LYS A 52 -2.49 -31.89 8.23
C LYS A 52 -3.36 -30.73 7.77
N GLY A 53 -4.22 -30.91 6.77
CA GLY A 53 -5.13 -29.90 6.23
C GLY A 53 -4.65 -29.24 4.93
N TYR A 54 -5.02 -27.98 4.73
CA TYR A 54 -4.72 -27.20 3.51
C TYR A 54 -3.59 -26.20 3.77
N THR A 55 -2.53 -26.25 2.95
CA THR A 55 -1.39 -25.33 3.06
C THR A 55 -1.11 -24.66 1.72
N ARG A 56 -0.82 -23.35 1.76
CA ARG A 56 -0.38 -22.56 0.59
C ARG A 56 1.06 -22.06 0.81
N PRO A 57 1.87 -21.90 -0.25
CA PRO A 57 3.23 -21.33 -0.16
C PRO A 57 3.22 -19.95 0.50
N PRO A 58 4.34 -19.45 1.06
CA PRO A 58 4.42 -18.09 1.61
C PRO A 58 4.19 -17.01 0.54
N LEU A 59 4.10 -15.75 0.98
CA LEU A 59 4.05 -14.59 0.08
C LEU A 59 5.42 -14.36 -0.59
N HIS A 60 5.49 -13.40 -1.50
CA HIS A 60 6.79 -12.90 -1.98
C HIS A 60 7.67 -12.44 -0.80
N ASP A 61 8.98 -12.67 -0.90
CA ASP A 61 9.91 -12.29 0.17
C ASP A 61 10.07 -10.78 0.32
N PHE A 62 10.20 -10.05 -0.80
CA PHE A 62 10.44 -8.61 -0.79
C PHE A 62 9.99 -7.93 -2.09
N PHE A 63 10.20 -6.61 -2.19
CA PHE A 63 9.68 -5.80 -3.30
C PHE A 63 10.20 -6.23 -4.68
N MET A 64 11.42 -6.78 -4.79
CA MET A 64 12.04 -7.09 -6.08
C MET A 64 11.24 -8.08 -6.91
N THR A 65 10.61 -9.08 -6.29
CA THR A 65 9.75 -10.04 -7.00
C THR A 65 8.28 -9.66 -6.92
N ARG A 66 7.87 -9.00 -5.83
CA ARG A 66 6.48 -8.59 -5.63
C ARG A 66 6.02 -7.47 -6.59
N TYR A 67 6.93 -6.57 -6.99
CA TYR A 67 6.60 -5.35 -7.71
C TYR A 67 7.23 -5.27 -9.11
N ILE A 68 7.64 -6.39 -9.72
CA ILE A 68 8.18 -6.41 -11.09
C ILE A 68 7.25 -5.65 -12.05
N ASP A 69 5.97 -6.03 -12.07
CA ASP A 69 4.99 -5.40 -12.96
C ASP A 69 4.73 -3.94 -12.59
N ALA A 70 4.77 -3.61 -11.30
CA ALA A 70 4.57 -2.23 -10.84
C ALA A 70 5.72 -1.32 -11.32
N TYR A 71 6.97 -1.76 -11.22
CA TYR A 71 8.12 -1.00 -11.74
C TYR A 71 8.11 -0.89 -13.27
N ALA A 72 7.76 -1.97 -13.97
CA ALA A 72 7.62 -1.94 -15.43
C ALA A 72 6.55 -0.92 -15.86
N ASN A 73 5.39 -0.93 -15.19
CA ASN A 73 4.31 0.01 -15.44
C ASN A 73 4.66 1.45 -15.07
N GLU A 74 5.38 1.66 -13.96
CA GLU A 74 5.83 2.99 -13.52
C GLU A 74 6.77 3.62 -14.55
N ILE A 75 7.78 2.89 -15.01
CA ILE A 75 8.71 3.38 -16.04
C ILE A 75 7.99 3.64 -17.36
N ALA A 76 7.09 2.74 -17.78
CA ALA A 76 6.28 2.94 -18.98
C ALA A 76 5.41 4.20 -18.88
N ALA A 77 4.77 4.43 -17.73
CA ALA A 77 3.95 5.60 -17.47
C ALA A 77 4.78 6.90 -17.48
N PHE A 78 5.98 6.87 -16.91
CA PHE A 78 6.90 8.00 -16.94
C PHE A 78 7.32 8.36 -18.37
N ILE A 79 7.73 7.37 -19.17
CA ILE A 79 8.11 7.58 -20.58
C ILE A 79 6.93 8.17 -21.35
N ALA A 80 5.73 7.60 -21.18
CA ALA A 80 4.52 8.10 -21.84
C ALA A 80 4.22 9.57 -21.47
N ALA A 81 4.36 9.94 -20.19
CA ALA A 81 4.17 11.31 -19.74
C ALA A 81 5.21 12.26 -20.36
N ALA A 82 6.48 11.87 -20.35
CA ALA A 82 7.58 12.66 -20.88
C ALA A 82 7.44 12.89 -22.41
N THR A 83 7.15 11.83 -23.17
CA THR A 83 7.00 11.94 -24.64
C THR A 83 5.75 12.71 -25.04
N ALA A 84 4.67 12.63 -24.26
CA ALA A 84 3.44 13.38 -24.53
C ALA A 84 3.45 14.83 -23.99
N GLY A 85 4.52 15.27 -23.32
CA GLY A 85 4.57 16.58 -22.66
C GLY A 85 3.53 16.74 -21.53
N LYS A 86 3.12 15.64 -20.90
CA LYS A 86 2.15 15.63 -19.80
C LYS A 86 2.85 15.61 -18.45
N MET A 87 2.14 16.08 -17.41
CA MET A 87 2.62 15.95 -16.04
C MET A 87 2.74 14.47 -15.64
N ALA A 88 3.84 14.13 -14.97
CA ALA A 88 4.03 12.81 -14.40
C ALA A 88 3.07 12.56 -13.21
N ALA A 89 2.68 11.30 -13.04
CA ALA A 89 1.95 10.81 -11.88
C ALA A 89 2.67 9.55 -11.35
N PRO A 90 3.07 9.50 -10.06
CA PRO A 90 2.94 10.56 -9.06
C PRO A 90 3.79 11.81 -9.39
N SER A 91 3.29 12.97 -8.98
CA SER A 91 3.98 14.26 -9.11
C SER A 91 4.84 14.57 -7.88
N GLY A 92 5.69 15.60 -7.97
CA GLY A 92 6.44 16.09 -6.79
C GLY A 92 5.54 16.54 -5.64
N LYS A 93 4.34 17.05 -5.93
CA LYS A 93 3.35 17.44 -4.91
C LYS A 93 2.83 16.22 -4.14
N ASP A 94 2.66 15.08 -4.80
CA ASP A 94 2.19 13.85 -4.15
C ASP A 94 3.22 13.35 -3.14
N GLY A 95 4.51 13.42 -3.49
CA GLY A 95 5.62 13.14 -2.56
C GLY A 95 5.66 14.09 -1.36
N LEU A 96 5.46 15.39 -1.58
CA LEU A 96 5.39 16.38 -0.50
C LEU A 96 4.25 16.11 0.48
N ILE A 97 3.06 15.76 -0.02
CA ILE A 97 1.90 15.45 0.82
C ILE A 97 2.14 14.17 1.63
N ALA A 98 2.72 13.14 1.01
CA ALA A 98 3.08 11.91 1.72
C ALA A 98 4.05 12.17 2.89
N LEU A 99 5.05 13.04 2.67
CA LEU A 99 6.00 13.44 3.71
C LEU A 99 5.31 14.22 4.85
N LYS A 100 4.46 15.19 4.52
CA LYS A 100 3.67 15.94 5.53
C LYS A 100 2.85 15.01 6.42
N LEU A 101 2.20 13.99 5.85
CA LEU A 101 1.43 13.00 6.61
C LEU A 101 2.32 12.16 7.53
N ALA A 102 3.52 11.79 7.08
CA ALA A 102 4.49 11.05 7.88
C ALA A 102 5.01 11.87 9.06
N ASP A 103 5.32 13.16 8.85
CA ASP A 103 5.76 14.09 9.90
C ASP A 103 4.66 14.31 10.94
N ALA A 104 3.41 14.49 10.49
CA ALA A 104 2.25 14.60 11.38
C ALA A 104 2.02 13.32 12.21
N ALA A 105 2.21 12.14 11.60
CA ALA A 105 2.13 10.88 12.34
C ALA A 105 3.24 10.76 13.40
N LEU A 106 4.47 11.22 13.08
CA LEU A 106 5.57 11.27 14.03
C LEU A 106 5.29 12.22 15.20
N GLU A 107 4.73 13.40 14.92
CA GLU A 107 4.30 14.36 15.96
C GLU A 107 3.17 13.78 16.82
N SER A 108 2.19 13.11 16.19
CA SER A 108 1.09 12.46 16.90
C SER A 108 1.59 11.41 17.89
N VAL A 109 2.58 10.61 17.51
CA VAL A 109 3.23 9.63 18.41
C VAL A 109 3.92 10.32 19.60
N LYS A 110 4.60 11.44 19.36
CA LYS A 110 5.32 12.19 20.43
C LYS A 110 4.38 12.86 21.41
N THR A 111 3.25 13.36 20.93
CA THR A 111 2.32 14.19 21.71
C THR A 111 1.12 13.42 22.27
N GLY A 112 0.83 12.24 21.72
CA GLY A 112 -0.36 11.45 22.05
C GLY A 112 -1.66 12.07 21.55
N LYS A 113 -1.61 13.02 20.60
CA LYS A 113 -2.77 13.78 20.09
C LYS A 113 -2.95 13.62 18.59
N THR A 114 -4.16 13.87 18.11
CA THR A 114 -4.43 14.03 16.68
C THR A 114 -3.75 15.31 16.17
N VAL A 115 -3.06 15.22 15.03
CA VAL A 115 -2.38 16.35 14.37
C VAL A 115 -3.16 16.69 13.10
N ARG A 116 -3.53 17.97 12.94
CA ARG A 116 -4.18 18.47 11.73
C ARG A 116 -3.12 18.75 10.67
N VAL A 117 -3.41 18.36 9.43
CA VAL A 117 -2.53 18.59 8.28
C VAL A 117 -3.19 19.57 7.33
N ASP A 118 -2.45 20.61 6.94
CA ASP A 118 -2.87 21.67 6.01
C ASP A 118 -2.37 21.43 4.57
#